data_AF-A0AAD9K9R4-F1
#
_entry.id   AF-A0AAD9K9R4-F1
#
_cell.length_a   1.000
_cell.length_b   1.000
_cell.length_c   1.000
_cell.angle_alpha   90.00
_cell.angle_beta   90.00
_cell.angle_gamma   90.00
#
_symmetry.space_group_name_H-M   'P 1'
#
loop_
_entity.id
_entity.type
_entity.pdbx_description
1 polymer ?
#
loop_
_entity_poly.entity_id
_entity_poly.type
_entity_poly.pdbx_seq_one_letter_code
_entity_poly.pdbx_strand_id
1 'polypeptide(L)'
;MMENDTTIYVNNTQIENVGSYIYLGQRYSTRDKNQHKEIQRRITAGRTSFAKHHDIFKGNIGTCLKRLPAMTYGAETWALTTEAKNKLAAAQTKIERIMLNTTYIRTEKQTSW
;
A
#
# COMPACT_ATOMS: atom_id res chain seq x y z
N MET A 1 -29.07 7.36 11.92
CA MET A 1 -29.41 8.55 11.13
C MET A 1 -29.45 8.11 9.68
N MET A 2 -30.62 8.17 9.04
CA MET A 2 -30.77 7.79 7.63
C MET A 2 -30.19 8.92 6.76
N GLU A 3 -29.45 8.51 5.74
CA GLU A 3 -28.58 9.33 4.92
C GLU A 3 -29.40 10.04 3.84
N ASN A 4 -29.18 11.35 3.65
CA ASN A 4 -29.77 12.07 2.52
C ASN A 4 -29.05 11.61 1.25
N ASP A 5 -29.65 10.67 0.52
CA ASP A 5 -29.21 10.23 -0.81
C ASP A 5 -29.51 11.33 -1.83
N THR A 6 -28.69 12.38 -1.83
CA THR A 6 -28.83 13.48 -2.77
C THR A 6 -28.43 13.01 -4.16
N THR A 7 -29.37 13.04 -5.09
CA THR A 7 -29.10 12.66 -6.48
C THR A 7 -28.21 13.70 -7.16
N ILE A 8 -27.05 13.26 -7.67
CA ILE A 8 -26.08 14.14 -8.34
C ILE A 8 -26.22 13.99 -9.84
N TYR A 9 -26.31 15.12 -10.56
CA TYR A 9 -26.35 15.17 -12.01
C TYR A 9 -25.16 15.96 -12.55
N VAL A 10 -24.53 15.44 -13.60
CA VAL A 10 -23.49 16.15 -14.38
C VAL A 10 -23.88 16.05 -15.84
N ASN A 11 -23.97 17.18 -16.54
CA ASN A 11 -24.39 17.25 -17.95
C ASN A 11 -25.68 16.45 -18.23
N ASN A 12 -26.71 16.66 -17.41
CA ASN A 12 -28.01 15.94 -17.47
C ASN A 12 -27.93 14.42 -17.30
N THR A 13 -26.77 13.87 -16.90
CA THR A 13 -26.58 12.45 -16.62
C THR A 13 -26.51 12.23 -15.12
N GLN A 14 -27.33 11.32 -14.59
CA GLN A 14 -27.30 10.94 -13.18
C GLN A 14 -26.01 10.15 -12.90
N ILE A 15 -25.27 10.55 -11.87
CA ILE A 15 -24.07 9.85 -11.42
C ILE A 15 -24.42 8.92 -10.25
N GLU A 16 -23.83 7.73 -10.25
CA GLU A 16 -23.94 6.77 -9.14
C GLU A 16 -23.27 7.31 -7.87
N ASN A 17 -23.97 7.22 -6.73
CA ASN A 17 -23.41 7.55 -5.43
C ASN A 17 -22.59 6.37 -4.90
N VAL A 18 -21.26 6.44 -5.03
CA VAL A 18 -20.35 5.38 -4.58
C VAL A 18 -19.58 5.81 -3.32
N GLY A 19 -19.66 5.00 -2.25
CA GLY A 19 -18.99 5.30 -0.97
C GLY A 19 -17.46 5.20 -1.01
N SER A 20 -16.90 4.35 -1.86
CA SER A 20 -15.47 4.33 -2.19
C SER A 20 -15.21 3.69 -3.53
N TYR A 21 -14.26 4.25 -4.28
CA TYR A 21 -13.87 3.77 -5.61
C TYR A 21 -12.35 3.70 -5.72
N ILE A 22 -11.86 2.99 -6.74
CA ILE A 22 -10.43 2.93 -7.07
C ILE A 22 -10.22 3.72 -8.35
N TYR A 23 -9.40 4.76 -8.28
CA TYR A 23 -9.01 5.57 -9.44
C TYR A 23 -7.50 5.59 -9.56
N LEU A 24 -7.00 5.27 -10.75
CA LEU A 24 -5.56 5.15 -11.04
C LEU A 24 -4.79 4.29 -10.01
N GLY A 25 -5.46 3.24 -9.50
CA GLY A 25 -4.90 2.32 -8.52
C GLY A 25 -4.96 2.81 -7.06
N GLN A 26 -5.35 4.05 -6.79
CA GLN A 26 -5.56 4.59 -5.45
C GLN A 26 -7.04 4.46 -5.06
N ARG A 27 -7.30 3.98 -3.84
CA ARG A 27 -8.65 4.01 -3.26
C ARG A 27 -8.98 5.41 -2.75
N TYR A 28 -10.08 5.96 -3.24
CA TYR A 28 -10.72 7.17 -2.72
C TYR A 28 -12.01 6.79 -2.01
N SER A 29 -12.33 7.50 -0.94
CA SER A 29 -13.62 7.36 -0.26
C SER A 29 -14.20 8.74 -0.03
N THR A 30 -15.50 8.84 -0.29
CA THR A 30 -16.28 10.07 -0.10
C THR A 30 -16.52 10.35 1.39
N ARG A 31 -16.54 9.31 2.23
CA ARG A 31 -16.81 9.41 3.68
C ARG A 31 -15.55 9.24 4.53
N ASP A 32 -14.63 8.38 4.11
CA ASP A 32 -13.46 8.00 4.90
C ASP A 32 -12.20 8.70 4.39
N LYS A 33 -11.78 9.76 5.09
CA LYS A 33 -10.52 10.46 4.79
C LYS A 33 -9.28 9.67 5.25
N ASN A 34 -9.46 8.58 6.00
CA ASN A 34 -8.34 7.80 6.51
C ASN A 34 -7.73 6.94 5.39
N GLN A 35 -6.42 7.12 5.18
CA GLN A 35 -5.65 6.34 4.22
C GLN A 35 -5.43 4.88 4.66
N HIS A 36 -5.78 4.51 5.89
CA HIS A 36 -5.45 3.19 6.46
C HIS A 36 -5.93 2.02 5.60
N LYS A 37 -7.15 2.09 5.06
CA LYS A 37 -7.71 1.04 4.18
C LYS A 37 -6.92 0.90 2.87
N GLU A 38 -6.45 2.01 2.31
CA GLU A 38 -5.60 1.96 1.11
C GLU A 38 -4.21 1.41 1.43
N ILE A 39 -3.61 1.80 2.57
CA ILE A 39 -2.34 1.23 3.03
C ILE A 39 -2.45 -0.29 3.21
N GLN A 40 -3.50 -0.76 3.88
CA GLN A 40 -3.75 -2.19 4.05
C GLN A 40 -3.93 -2.92 2.71
N ARG A 41 -4.69 -2.32 1.78
CA ARG A 41 -4.89 -2.86 0.43
C ARG A 41 -3.56 -3.01 -0.31
N ARG A 42 -2.68 -2.00 -0.23
CA ARG A 42 -1.35 -2.02 -0.87
C ARG A 42 -0.40 -3.05 -0.25
N ILE A 43 -0.38 -3.17 1.08
CA ILE A 43 0.37 -4.22 1.77
C ILE A 43 -0.10 -5.61 1.32
N THR A 44 -1.43 -5.79 1.22
CA THR A 44 -2.03 -7.04 0.76
C THR A 44 -1.67 -7.34 -0.69
N ALA A 45 -1.73 -6.34 -1.58
CA ALA A 45 -1.32 -6.47 -2.97
C ALA A 45 0.17 -6.82 -3.11
N GLY A 46 1.05 -6.16 -2.34
CA GLY A 46 2.48 -6.48 -2.29
C GLY A 46 2.76 -7.90 -1.84
N ARG A 47 2.12 -8.34 -0.75
CA ARG A 47 2.23 -9.73 -0.25
C ARG A 47 1.71 -10.76 -1.26
N THR A 48 0.58 -10.47 -1.90
CA THR A 48 -0.02 -11.37 -2.90
C THR A 48 0.87 -11.48 -4.14
N SER A 49 1.41 -10.35 -4.61
CA SER A 49 2.36 -10.32 -5.73
C SER A 49 3.63 -11.11 -5.43
N PHE A 50 4.15 -10.98 -4.20
CA PHE A 50 5.29 -11.77 -3.74
C PHE A 50 4.96 -13.26 -3.69
N ALA A 51 3.85 -13.64 -3.04
CA ALA A 51 3.43 -15.04 -2.92
C ALA A 51 3.24 -15.70 -4.29
N LYS A 52 2.69 -14.98 -5.27
CA LYS A 52 2.50 -15.49 -6.63
C LYS A 52 3.81 -15.74 -7.39
N HIS A 53 4.86 -14.96 -7.12
CA HIS A 53 6.14 -15.03 -7.84
C HIS A 53 7.30 -15.37 -6.90
N HIS A 54 7.00 -16.15 -5.87
CA HIS A 54 7.90 -16.38 -4.74
C HIS A 54 9.24 -16.98 -5.17
N ASP A 55 9.21 -17.90 -6.15
CA ASP A 55 10.38 -18.60 -6.67
C ASP A 55 11.34 -17.63 -7.38
N ILE A 56 10.79 -16.68 -8.14
CA ILE A 56 11.57 -15.65 -8.86
C ILE A 56 12.22 -14.70 -7.84
N PHE A 57 11.45 -14.23 -6.87
CA PHE A 57 11.95 -13.28 -5.87
C PHE A 57 12.98 -13.88 -4.92
N LYS A 58 12.88 -15.18 -4.61
CA LYS A 58 13.90 -15.91 -3.84
C LYS A 58 15.08 -16.37 -4.70
N GLY A 59 14.91 -16.42 -6.02
CA GLY A 59 15.96 -16.76 -6.97
C GLY A 59 17.14 -15.80 -6.96
N ASN A 60 18.15 -16.16 -7.75
CA ASN A 60 19.37 -15.38 -7.95
C ASN A 60 19.14 -14.27 -8.98
N ILE A 61 18.35 -13.27 -8.60
CA ILE A 61 18.15 -12.04 -9.37
C ILE A 61 18.77 -10.86 -8.62
N GLY A 62 19.24 -9.86 -9.36
CA GLY A 62 19.83 -8.65 -8.78
C GLY A 62 18.86 -7.95 -7.82
N THR A 63 19.36 -7.43 -6.70
CA THR A 63 18.55 -6.79 -5.65
C THR A 63 17.71 -5.62 -6.17
N CYS A 64 18.17 -4.90 -7.19
CA CYS A 64 17.41 -3.84 -7.84
C CYS A 64 16.10 -4.32 -8.49
N LEU A 65 16.03 -5.60 -8.89
CA LEU A 65 14.85 -6.24 -9.47
C LEU A 65 13.92 -6.84 -8.40
N LYS A 66 14.41 -7.03 -7.17
CA LYS A 66 13.62 -7.52 -6.01
C LYS A 66 12.74 -6.41 -5.39
N ARG A 67 12.15 -5.55 -6.22
CA ARG A 67 11.26 -4.47 -5.80
C ARG A 67 9.80 -4.88 -5.95
N LEU A 68 8.93 -4.38 -5.08
CA LEU A 68 7.48 -4.65 -5.10
C LEU A 68 6.68 -3.40 -5.50
N PRO A 69 6.65 -3.04 -6.80
CA PRO A 69 5.96 -1.84 -7.26
C PRO A 69 4.46 -1.84 -6.93
N ALA A 70 3.85 -3.03 -6.82
CA ALA A 70 2.46 -3.18 -6.37
C ALA A 70 2.18 -2.50 -5.01
N MET A 71 3.19 -2.40 -4.15
CA MET A 71 3.09 -1.79 -2.84
C MET A 71 3.59 -0.34 -2.79
N THR A 72 4.66 -0.01 -3.53
CA THR A 72 5.38 1.27 -3.38
C THR A 72 5.08 2.32 -4.46
N TYR A 73 4.78 1.91 -5.70
CA TYR A 73 4.73 2.84 -6.84
C TYR A 73 3.67 3.95 -6.68
N GLY A 74 2.51 3.62 -6.10
CA GLY A 74 1.48 4.63 -5.82
C GLY A 74 1.83 5.55 -4.64
N ALA A 75 2.52 5.01 -3.64
CA ALA A 75 2.81 5.68 -2.38
C ALA A 75 3.75 6.90 -2.54
N GLU A 76 4.56 6.93 -3.60
CA GLU A 76 5.48 8.03 -3.91
C GLU A 76 4.75 9.35 -4.24
N THR A 77 3.54 9.26 -4.80
CA THR A 77 2.75 10.42 -5.23
C THR A 77 1.78 10.93 -4.17
N TRP A 78 1.70 10.28 -3.00
CA TRP A 78 0.68 10.55 -2.00
C TRP A 78 1.18 11.42 -0.85
N ALA A 79 0.29 12.29 -0.36
CA ALA A 79 0.48 12.95 0.94
C ALA A 79 0.28 11.93 2.08
N LEU A 80 1.31 11.12 2.33
CA LEU A 80 1.30 10.10 3.39
C LEU A 80 1.63 10.69 4.74
N THR A 81 0.88 10.27 5.76
CA THR A 81 1.27 10.48 7.16
C THR A 81 2.53 9.69 7.49
N THR A 82 3.31 10.14 8.49
CA THR A 82 4.50 9.42 8.98
C THR A 82 4.16 7.99 9.40
N GLU A 83 2.99 7.78 10.01
CA GLU A 83 2.51 6.46 10.39
C GLU A 83 2.28 5.54 9.18
N ALA A 84 1.65 6.06 8.12
CA ALA A 84 1.43 5.31 6.88
C ALA A 84 2.74 4.93 6.20
N LYS A 85 3.71 5.86 6.15
CA LYS A 85 5.07 5.59 5.64
C LYS A 85 5.74 4.47 6.42
N ASN A 86 5.71 4.55 7.76
CA ASN A 86 6.31 3.53 8.63
C ASN A 86 5.66 2.15 8.44
N LYS A 87 4.33 2.09 8.29
CA LYS A 87 3.59 0.84 8.02
C LYS A 87 3.99 0.22 6.68
N LEU A 88 4.10 1.01 5.62
CA LEU A 88 4.55 0.55 4.30
C LEU A 88 6.00 0.07 4.34
N ALA A 89 6.90 0.83 4.96
CA ALA A 89 8.30 0.47 5.10
C ALA A 89 8.48 -0.83 5.88
N ALA A 90 7.80 -0.98 7.03
CA ALA A 90 7.85 -2.20 7.82
C ALA A 90 7.34 -3.43 7.05
N ALA A 91 6.26 -3.27 6.27
CA ALA A 91 5.77 -4.33 5.40
C ALA A 91 6.77 -4.68 4.30
N GLN A 92 7.42 -3.69 3.69
CA GLN A 92 8.41 -3.86 2.63
C GLN A 92 9.62 -4.63 3.13
N THR A 93 10.24 -4.13 4.19
CA THR A 93 11.41 -4.75 4.81
C THR A 93 11.13 -6.18 5.24
N LYS A 94 9.92 -6.49 5.72
CA LYS A 94 9.55 -7.87 6.06
C LYS A 94 9.57 -8.78 4.84
N ILE A 95 9.05 -8.33 3.70
CA ILE A 95 9.05 -9.14 2.48
C ILE A 95 10.47 -9.25 1.91
N GLU A 96 11.23 -8.16 1.85
CA GLU A 96 12.62 -8.14 1.38
C GLU A 96 13.51 -9.10 2.18
N ARG A 97 13.36 -9.16 3.50
CA ARG A 97 14.06 -10.14 4.35
C ARG A 97 13.77 -11.58 3.95
N ILE A 98 12.53 -11.88 3.57
CA ILE A 98 12.14 -13.22 3.09
C ILE A 98 12.79 -13.47 1.72
N MET A 99 12.83 -12.46 0.83
CA MET A 99 13.47 -12.58 -0.49
C MET A 99 15.00 -12.79 -0.40
N LEU A 100 15.63 -12.26 0.65
CA LEU A 100 17.07 -12.33 0.90
C LEU A 100 17.46 -13.41 1.92
N ASN A 101 16.48 -14.17 2.42
CA ASN A 101 16.67 -15.16 3.49
C ASN A 101 17.46 -14.63 4.70
N THR A 102 17.22 -13.37 5.09
CA THR A 102 17.95 -12.69 6.17
C THR A 102 17.09 -12.59 7.42
N THR A 103 17.64 -12.98 8.57
CA THR A 103 16.95 -12.88 9.87
C THR A 103 17.30 -11.57 10.57
N TYR A 104 16.39 -11.04 11.39
CA TYR A 104 16.62 -9.84 12.19
C TYR A 104 17.74 -10.09 13.22
N ILE A 105 18.89 -9.43 13.03
CA ILE A 105 19.87 -9.26 14.10
C ILE A 105 19.45 -7.99 14.84
N ARG A 106 19.12 -8.12 16.13
CA ARG A 106 18.85 -6.96 16.99
C ARG A 106 20.19 -6.28 17.24
N THR A 107 20.60 -5.35 16.37
CA THR A 107 21.71 -4.46 16.71
C THR A 107 21.21 -3.60 17.87
N GLU A 108 21.78 -3.81 19.06
CA GLU A 108 21.56 -2.92 20.18
C GLU A 108 21.86 -1.50 19.72
N LYS A 109 20.93 -0.59 20.01
CA LYS A 109 21.03 0.80 19.58
C LYS A 109 22.35 1.37 20.12
N GLN A 110 23.30 1.69 19.22
CA GLN A 110 24.32 2.68 19.53
C GLN A 110 23.60 4.04 19.58
N THR A 111 23.03 4.36 20.74
CA THR A 111 22.81 5.75 21.15
C THR A 111 24.17 6.31 21.55
N SER A 112 24.84 6.99 20.62
CA SER A 112 25.89 7.96 20.95
C SER A 112 25.37 9.35 20.61
N TRP A 113 25.43 10.26 21.59
CA TRP A 113 25.19 11.68 21.44
C TRP A 113 26.17 12.33 20.48
#